data_AF-A0A8H4XTC8-F1
#
_entry.id   AF-A0A8H4XTC8-F1
#
_cell.length_a   1.000
_cell.length_b   1.000
_cell.length_c   1.000
_cell.angle_alpha   90.00
_cell.angle_beta   90.00
_cell.angle_gamma   90.00
#
_symmetry.space_group_name_H-M   'P 1'
#
loop_
_entity.id
_entity.type
_entity.pdbx_description
1 polymer ?
#
loop_
_entity_poly.entity_id
_entity_poly.type
_entity_poly.pdbx_seq_one_letter_code
_entity_poly.pdbx_strand_id
1 'polypeptide(L)'
;MTVPPSTPPDIFNASSVSEIKATLLHLHDQEAAVTARLDALVASQKDFSRELGRLDLLRAHLGSQVNTARNISHGMLSPAAATAERISGAVRRLDLEQARVKATLEVVEQVAELKACVLGVNGSMEGPQDWETAASYLNRASKIPPEVINGAFAAQIVPTAEVPDPPSVTLHNAAESLCGLFLREFDKAVKENNGAKITRFFKLFPLIGRSEVGLDVYGRYVCQGVASRARSNLSAGPGDSQKKDGYFYASALTKLFEHIAQIIDGHG
;
A
#
# COMPACT_ATOMS: atom_id res chain seq x y z
N MET A 1 -14.25 38.59 89.22
CA MET A 1 -15.27 37.55 89.45
C MET A 1 -14.66 36.22 89.02
N THR A 2 -13.99 35.58 89.97
CA THR A 2 -13.28 34.31 89.79
C THR A 2 -13.88 33.35 90.79
N VAL A 3 -14.66 32.37 90.30
CA VAL A 3 -14.99 31.19 91.10
C VAL A 3 -13.81 30.24 90.92
N PRO A 4 -12.95 30.06 91.93
CA PRO A 4 -11.86 29.10 91.84
C PRO A 4 -12.47 27.68 91.84
N PRO A 5 -11.84 26.72 91.14
CA PRO A 5 -12.24 25.33 91.29
C PRO A 5 -12.05 24.95 92.76
N SER A 6 -13.13 24.53 93.42
CA SER A 6 -13.07 24.02 94.78
C SER A 6 -12.04 22.90 94.84
N THR A 7 -11.02 23.07 95.68
CA THR A 7 -10.08 22.01 96.03
C THR A 7 -10.85 20.74 96.35
N PRO A 8 -10.48 19.58 95.77
CA PRO A 8 -11.21 18.34 96.01
C PRO A 8 -11.24 18.08 97.51
N PRO A 9 -12.42 17.75 98.06
CA PRO A 9 -12.59 17.61 99.49
C PRO A 9 -11.68 16.47 99.98
N ASP A 10 -10.72 16.80 100.84
CA ASP A 10 -9.71 15.88 101.36
C ASP A 10 -10.14 15.33 102.72
N ILE A 11 -10.26 14.00 102.83
CA ILE A 11 -10.65 13.30 104.06
C ILE A 11 -9.75 13.67 105.24
N PHE A 12 -8.48 13.99 104.99
CA PHE A 12 -7.51 14.33 106.04
C PHE A 12 -7.68 15.75 106.59
N ASN A 13 -8.48 16.61 105.95
CA ASN A 13 -8.75 18.00 106.37
C ASN A 13 -10.20 18.24 106.84
N ALA A 14 -11.04 17.19 106.91
CA ALA A 14 -12.44 17.33 107.29
C ALA A 14 -12.61 17.51 108.81
N SER A 15 -13.25 18.60 109.22
CA SER A 15 -13.43 19.00 110.63
C SER A 15 -14.86 18.81 111.14
N SER A 16 -15.80 18.47 110.25
CA SER A 16 -17.21 18.26 110.57
C SER A 16 -17.77 17.00 109.90
N VAL A 17 -18.80 16.40 110.52
CA VAL A 17 -19.50 15.21 109.98
C VAL A 17 -20.09 15.48 108.59
N SER A 18 -20.48 16.73 108.30
CA SER A 18 -20.94 17.17 106.98
C SER A 18 -19.84 17.16 105.92
N GLU A 19 -18.63 17.60 106.27
CA GLU A 19 -17.47 17.58 105.36
C GLU A 19 -17.04 16.15 105.04
N ILE A 20 -17.02 15.24 106.03
CA ILE A 20 -16.71 13.82 105.82
C ILE A 20 -17.76 13.15 104.89
N LYS A 21 -19.05 13.52 105.01
CA LYS A 21 -20.09 13.01 104.10
C LYS A 21 -19.92 13.55 102.69
N ALA A 22 -19.52 14.81 102.53
CA ALA A 22 -19.27 15.41 101.23
C ALA A 22 -18.02 14.82 100.54
N THR A 23 -16.94 14.57 101.28
CA THR A 23 -15.74 13.87 100.76
C THR A 23 -16.08 12.45 100.31
N LEU A 24 -16.92 11.75 101.07
CA LEU A 24 -17.32 10.37 100.77
C LEU A 24 -18.24 10.28 99.54
N LEU A 25 -19.17 11.21 99.38
CA LEU A 25 -20.00 11.32 98.17
C LEU A 25 -19.13 11.60 96.93
N HIS A 26 -18.18 12.54 97.04
CA HIS A 26 -17.26 12.85 95.94
C HIS A 26 -16.39 11.64 95.55
N LEU A 27 -15.87 10.90 96.52
CA LEU A 27 -15.12 9.65 96.25
C LEU A 27 -16.00 8.59 95.61
N HIS A 28 -17.26 8.47 96.01
CA HIS A 28 -18.20 7.53 95.41
C HIS A 28 -18.55 7.90 93.97
N ASP A 29 -18.76 9.19 93.68
CA ASP A 29 -18.96 9.68 92.30
C ASP A 29 -17.72 9.43 91.43
N GLN A 30 -16.52 9.62 91.99
CA GLN A 30 -15.27 9.35 91.30
C GLN A 30 -15.05 7.85 91.04
N GLU A 31 -15.34 7.01 92.03
CA GLU A 31 -15.33 5.54 91.90
C GLU A 31 -16.31 5.10 90.80
N ALA A 32 -17.54 5.60 90.82
CA ALA A 32 -18.54 5.30 89.81
C ALA A 32 -18.10 5.76 88.41
N ALA A 33 -17.51 6.95 88.28
CA ALA A 33 -17.01 7.47 87.00
C ALA A 33 -15.83 6.64 86.45
N VAL A 34 -14.88 6.26 87.31
CA VAL A 34 -13.74 5.40 86.93
C VAL A 34 -14.24 4.01 86.53
N THR A 35 -15.18 3.45 87.27
CA THR A 35 -15.77 2.13 87.00
C THR A 35 -16.50 2.13 85.66
N ALA A 36 -17.34 3.13 85.38
CA ALA A 36 -18.03 3.26 84.10
C ALA A 36 -17.05 3.41 82.92
N ARG A 37 -15.93 4.13 83.11
CA ARG A 37 -14.89 4.26 82.08
C ARG A 37 -14.14 2.95 81.85
N LEU A 38 -13.87 2.18 82.92
CA LEU A 38 -13.23 0.88 82.82
C LEU A 38 -14.15 -0.12 82.11
N ASP A 39 -15.44 -0.16 82.46
CA ASP A 39 -16.44 -1.01 81.82
C ASP A 39 -16.58 -0.70 80.32
N ALA A 40 -16.59 0.59 79.95
CA ALA A 40 -16.59 1.00 78.55
C ALA A 40 -15.32 0.52 77.80
N LEU A 41 -14.15 0.59 78.46
CA LEU A 41 -12.89 0.12 77.88
C LEU A 41 -12.89 -1.41 77.71
N VAL A 42 -13.35 -2.14 78.72
CA VAL A 42 -13.47 -3.61 78.68
C VAL A 42 -14.48 -4.04 77.62
N ALA A 43 -15.60 -3.34 77.47
CA ALA A 43 -16.57 -3.60 76.42
C ALA A 43 -15.96 -3.43 75.01
N SER A 44 -15.13 -2.39 74.80
CA SER A 44 -14.47 -2.13 73.51
C SER A 44 -13.40 -3.15 73.13
N GLN A 45 -12.81 -3.84 74.11
CA GLN A 45 -11.75 -4.85 73.88
C GLN A 45 -12.23 -5.98 72.95
N LYS A 46 -13.49 -6.40 73.09
CA LYS A 46 -14.07 -7.47 72.27
C LYS A 46 -14.20 -7.04 70.81
N ASP A 47 -14.59 -5.81 70.55
CA ASP A 47 -14.71 -5.29 69.19
C ASP A 47 -13.32 -5.14 68.54
N PHE A 48 -12.34 -4.63 69.28
CA PHE A 48 -10.96 -4.50 68.79
C PHE A 48 -10.32 -5.85 68.45
N SER A 49 -10.50 -6.87 69.29
CA SER A 49 -9.98 -8.22 69.00
C SER A 49 -10.63 -8.85 67.77
N ARG A 50 -11.93 -8.58 67.51
CA ARG A 50 -12.62 -9.01 66.29
C ARG A 50 -12.05 -8.32 65.05
N GLU A 51 -11.78 -7.02 65.11
CA GLU A 51 -11.18 -6.28 63.99
C GLU A 51 -9.76 -6.73 63.67
N LEU A 52 -8.94 -6.96 64.71
CA LEU A 52 -7.61 -7.55 64.55
C LEU A 52 -7.66 -8.94 63.90
N GLY A 53 -8.59 -9.81 64.33
CA GLY A 53 -8.80 -11.10 63.69
C GLY A 53 -9.18 -11.00 62.22
N ARG A 54 -10.01 -10.02 61.85
CA ARG A 54 -10.34 -9.73 60.44
C ARG A 54 -9.12 -9.24 59.66
N LEU A 55 -8.30 -8.37 60.24
CA LEU A 55 -7.07 -7.89 59.62
C LEU A 55 -6.06 -9.03 59.39
N ASP A 56 -5.95 -9.97 60.34
CA ASP A 56 -5.08 -11.13 60.18
C ASP A 56 -5.53 -12.04 59.03
N LEU A 57 -6.84 -12.27 58.89
CA LEU A 57 -7.40 -13.01 57.76
C LEU A 57 -7.14 -12.30 56.43
N LEU A 58 -7.35 -10.99 56.38
CA LEU A 58 -7.07 -10.18 55.18
C LEU A 58 -5.58 -10.23 54.83
N ARG A 59 -4.68 -10.13 55.81
CA ARG A 59 -3.24 -10.25 55.61
C ARG A 59 -2.87 -11.61 55.02
N ALA A 60 -3.43 -12.70 55.54
CA ALA A 60 -3.19 -14.04 55.03
C ALA A 60 -3.68 -14.20 53.57
N HIS A 61 -4.88 -13.71 53.27
CA HIS A 61 -5.42 -13.69 51.92
C HIS A 61 -4.59 -12.84 50.96
N LEU A 62 -4.14 -11.66 51.38
CA LEU A 62 -3.29 -10.81 50.55
C LEU A 62 -1.95 -11.50 50.24
N GLY A 63 -1.37 -12.18 51.21
CA GLY A 63 -0.14 -12.96 51.03
C GLY A 63 -0.29 -14.05 49.95
N SER A 64 -1.40 -14.80 49.95
CA SER A 64 -1.65 -15.81 48.92
C SER A 64 -1.88 -15.19 47.54
N GLN A 65 -2.62 -14.08 47.46
CA GLN A 65 -2.85 -13.36 46.21
C GLN A 65 -1.56 -12.80 45.60
N VAL A 66 -0.67 -12.22 46.42
CA VAL A 66 0.63 -11.73 45.96
C VAL A 66 1.50 -12.88 45.41
N ASN A 67 1.48 -14.04 46.07
CA ASN A 67 2.22 -15.20 45.59
C ASN A 67 1.68 -15.71 44.25
N THR A 68 0.35 -15.79 44.10
CA THR A 68 -0.29 -16.14 42.83
C THR A 68 0.07 -15.14 41.73
N ALA A 69 0.01 -13.84 42.01
CA ALA A 69 0.38 -12.80 41.04
C ALA A 69 1.85 -12.91 40.61
N ARG A 70 2.77 -13.17 41.55
CA ARG A 70 4.19 -13.41 41.24
C ARG A 70 4.39 -14.66 40.38
N ASN A 71 3.68 -15.74 40.68
CA ASN A 71 3.77 -16.98 39.90
C ASN A 71 3.26 -16.78 38.47
N ILE A 72 2.17 -16.03 38.28
CA ILE A 72 1.67 -15.69 36.95
C ILE A 72 2.68 -14.82 36.20
N SER A 73 3.19 -13.76 36.85
CA SER A 73 4.14 -12.82 36.25
C SER A 73 5.46 -13.50 35.84
N HIS A 74 6.13 -14.17 36.78
CA HIS A 74 7.44 -14.75 36.53
C HIS A 74 7.38 -16.14 35.91
N GLY A 75 6.40 -16.96 36.29
CA GLY A 75 6.29 -18.34 35.85
C GLY A 75 5.62 -18.49 34.48
N MET A 76 4.66 -17.63 34.14
CA MET A 76 3.89 -17.78 32.90
C MET A 76 4.15 -16.64 31.91
N LEU A 77 3.99 -15.39 32.34
CA LEU A 77 4.05 -14.23 31.44
C LEU A 77 5.47 -13.96 30.94
N SER A 78 6.47 -13.97 31.82
CA SER A 78 7.85 -13.67 31.42
C SER A 78 8.39 -14.71 30.40
N PRO A 79 8.23 -16.03 30.59
CA PRO A 79 8.66 -17.01 29.58
C PRO A 79 7.84 -16.96 28.30
N ALA A 80 6.54 -16.70 28.39
CA ALA A 80 5.68 -16.54 27.22
C ALA A 80 6.09 -15.31 26.38
N ALA A 81 6.37 -14.18 27.03
CA ALA A 81 6.84 -12.96 26.37
C ALA A 81 8.20 -13.19 25.70
N ALA A 82 9.16 -13.81 26.39
CA ALA A 82 10.47 -14.15 25.80
C ALA A 82 10.33 -15.08 24.59
N THR A 83 9.41 -16.05 24.65
CA THR A 83 9.13 -16.97 23.55
C THR A 83 8.48 -16.24 22.38
N ALA A 84 7.50 -15.37 22.64
CA ALA A 84 6.84 -14.54 21.64
C ALA A 84 7.85 -13.63 20.92
N GLU A 85 8.72 -12.93 21.65
CA GLU A 85 9.76 -12.08 21.08
C GLU A 85 10.70 -12.88 20.16
N ARG A 86 11.13 -14.08 20.61
CA ARG A 86 11.99 -14.95 19.80
C ARG A 86 11.30 -15.41 18.52
N ILE A 87 10.03 -15.81 18.60
CA ILE A 87 9.25 -16.27 17.44
C ILE A 87 8.99 -15.11 16.49
N SER A 88 8.49 -13.97 16.98
CA SER A 88 8.24 -12.77 16.17
C SER A 88 9.52 -12.28 15.49
N GLY A 89 10.65 -12.29 16.20
CA GLY A 89 11.95 -11.96 15.63
C GLY A 89 12.40 -12.95 14.55
N ALA A 90 12.15 -14.25 14.72
CA ALA A 90 12.45 -15.26 13.71
C ALA A 90 11.57 -15.13 12.47
N VAL A 91 10.26 -14.91 12.65
CA VAL A 91 9.30 -14.69 11.55
C VAL A 91 9.69 -13.43 10.77
N ARG A 92 9.99 -12.32 11.44
CA ARG A 92 10.40 -11.08 10.77
C ARG A 92 11.66 -11.25 9.92
N ARG A 93 12.63 -12.03 10.40
CA ARG A 93 13.84 -12.34 9.61
C ARG A 93 13.50 -13.17 8.38
N LEU A 94 12.69 -14.22 8.56
CA LEU A 94 12.23 -15.07 7.46
C LEU A 94 11.44 -14.27 6.40
N ASP A 95 10.57 -13.37 6.84
CA ASP A 95 9.79 -12.51 5.93
C ASP A 95 10.70 -11.60 5.10
N LEU A 96 11.74 -11.03 5.71
CA LEU A 96 12.72 -10.21 4.99
C LEU A 96 13.54 -11.03 3.99
N GLU A 97 13.94 -12.25 4.37
CA GLU A 97 14.63 -13.18 3.46
C GLU A 97 13.72 -13.56 2.29
N GLN A 98 12.46 -13.91 2.57
CA GLN A 98 11.47 -14.26 1.55
C GLN A 98 11.20 -13.09 0.60
N ALA A 99 11.06 -11.87 1.12
CA ALA A 99 10.85 -10.67 0.32
C ALA A 99 12.03 -10.41 -0.63
N ARG A 100 13.27 -10.57 -0.14
CA ARG A 100 14.48 -10.45 -0.97
C ARG A 100 14.55 -11.52 -2.04
N VAL A 101 14.28 -12.77 -1.70
CA VAL A 101 14.27 -13.89 -2.67
C VAL A 101 13.22 -13.65 -3.76
N LYS A 102 12.01 -13.21 -3.40
CA LYS A 102 10.96 -12.87 -4.37
C LYS A 102 11.39 -11.74 -5.30
N ALA A 103 11.97 -10.66 -4.77
CA ALA A 103 12.48 -9.56 -5.59
C ALA A 103 13.58 -10.04 -6.55
N THR A 104 14.49 -10.91 -6.11
CA THR A 104 15.52 -11.47 -7.01
C THR A 104 14.93 -12.41 -8.06
N LEU A 105 13.90 -13.19 -7.70
CA LEU A 105 13.22 -14.08 -8.64
C LEU A 105 12.52 -13.27 -9.74
N GLU A 106 11.86 -12.18 -9.38
CA GLU A 106 11.20 -11.28 -10.34
C GLU A 106 12.19 -10.73 -11.36
N VAL A 107 13.38 -10.29 -10.92
CA VAL A 107 14.45 -9.83 -11.85
C VAL A 107 14.92 -10.95 -12.77
N VAL A 108 15.06 -12.18 -12.24
CA VAL A 108 15.45 -13.35 -13.05
C VAL A 108 14.38 -13.70 -14.09
N GLU A 109 13.10 -13.68 -13.72
CA GLU A 109 11.97 -13.90 -14.64
C GLU A 109 11.94 -12.84 -15.74
N GLN A 110 12.13 -11.57 -15.38
CA GLN A 110 12.22 -10.46 -16.34
C GLN A 110 13.41 -10.63 -17.30
N VAL A 111 14.58 -11.08 -16.82
CA VAL A 111 15.74 -11.34 -17.68
C VAL A 111 15.54 -12.58 -18.57
N ALA A 112 14.86 -13.61 -18.08
CA ALA A 112 14.50 -14.77 -18.88
C ALA A 112 13.53 -14.39 -20.02
N GLU A 113 12.52 -13.58 -19.72
CA GLU A 113 11.60 -13.02 -20.70
C GLU A 113 12.32 -12.10 -21.70
N LEU A 114 13.25 -11.26 -21.22
CA LEU A 114 14.09 -10.41 -22.07
C LEU A 114 14.91 -11.27 -23.05
N LYS A 115 15.51 -12.35 -22.57
CA LYS A 115 16.25 -13.29 -23.41
C LYS A 115 15.38 -13.95 -24.46
N ALA A 116 14.18 -14.39 -24.08
CA ALA A 116 13.21 -14.95 -25.02
C ALA A 116 12.81 -13.93 -26.09
N CYS A 117 12.63 -12.66 -25.71
CA CYS A 117 12.31 -11.59 -26.66
C CYS A 117 13.48 -11.31 -27.62
N VAL A 118 14.71 -11.18 -27.12
CA VAL A 118 15.88 -10.92 -27.96
C VAL A 118 16.10 -12.02 -29.00
N LEU A 119 16.05 -13.29 -28.56
CA LEU A 119 16.17 -14.42 -29.47
C LEU A 119 14.98 -14.54 -30.43
N GLY A 120 13.77 -14.26 -29.95
CA GLY A 120 12.55 -14.25 -30.76
C GLY A 120 12.59 -13.20 -31.86
N VAL A 121 13.05 -11.98 -31.55
CA VAL A 121 13.23 -10.91 -32.53
C VAL A 121 14.25 -11.33 -33.59
N ASN A 122 15.43 -11.80 -33.19
CA ASN A 122 16.48 -12.20 -34.14
C ASN A 122 16.01 -13.36 -35.05
N GLY A 123 15.41 -14.40 -34.44
CA GLY A 123 14.91 -15.56 -35.18
C GLY A 123 13.76 -15.24 -36.13
N SER A 124 12.81 -14.39 -35.74
CA SER A 124 11.73 -13.93 -36.62
C SER A 124 12.22 -13.06 -37.77
N MET A 125 13.30 -12.29 -37.55
CA MET A 125 13.89 -11.43 -38.58
C MET A 125 14.73 -12.21 -39.60
N GLU A 126 15.51 -13.20 -39.17
CA GLU A 126 16.41 -13.96 -40.04
C GLU A 126 15.76 -15.16 -40.73
N GLY A 127 14.79 -15.82 -40.07
CA GLY A 127 14.18 -17.05 -40.56
C GLY A 127 12.98 -16.80 -41.49
N PRO A 128 11.74 -16.90 -40.98
CA PRO A 128 10.52 -16.82 -41.79
C PRO A 128 10.20 -15.40 -42.32
N GLN A 129 10.99 -14.38 -41.96
CA GLN A 129 10.71 -12.96 -42.25
C GLN A 129 9.31 -12.53 -41.77
N ASP A 130 8.90 -13.07 -40.63
CA ASP A 130 7.63 -12.74 -40.01
C ASP A 130 7.81 -11.52 -39.10
N TRP A 131 7.68 -10.34 -39.71
CA TRP A 131 7.92 -9.06 -39.05
C TRP A 131 6.87 -8.74 -37.97
N GLU A 132 5.70 -9.37 -38.01
CA GLU A 132 4.66 -9.16 -37.00
C GLU A 132 5.00 -9.86 -35.70
N THR A 133 5.52 -11.10 -35.78
CA THR A 133 6.02 -11.78 -34.59
C THR A 133 7.24 -11.08 -34.01
N ALA A 134 8.16 -10.58 -34.85
CA ALA A 134 9.28 -9.74 -34.39
C ALA A 134 8.80 -8.48 -33.66
N ALA A 135 7.82 -7.76 -34.22
CA ALA A 135 7.23 -6.58 -33.57
C ALA A 135 6.53 -6.94 -32.24
N SER A 136 5.90 -8.12 -32.15
CA SER A 136 5.29 -8.59 -30.91
C SER A 136 6.31 -8.84 -29.80
N TYR A 137 7.49 -9.38 -30.13
CA TYR A 137 8.57 -9.58 -29.17
C TYR A 137 9.18 -8.25 -28.72
N LEU A 138 9.32 -7.27 -29.61
CA LEU A 138 9.74 -5.91 -29.23
C LEU A 138 8.72 -5.26 -28.26
N ASN A 139 7.43 -5.42 -28.50
CA ASN A 139 6.38 -4.92 -27.61
C ASN A 139 6.37 -5.63 -26.24
N ARG A 140 6.76 -6.90 -26.18
CA ARG A 140 6.94 -7.61 -24.91
C ARG A 140 8.16 -7.07 -24.18
N ALA A 141 9.29 -6.92 -24.89
CA ALA A 141 10.52 -6.36 -24.33
C ALA A 141 10.33 -4.93 -23.80
N SER A 142 9.50 -4.10 -24.45
CA SER A 142 9.24 -2.73 -24.00
C SER A 142 8.46 -2.64 -22.67
N LYS A 143 7.86 -3.74 -22.20
CA LYS A 143 7.19 -3.80 -20.88
C LYS A 143 8.17 -4.12 -19.75
N ILE A 144 9.39 -4.53 -20.08
CA ILE A 144 10.42 -4.86 -19.09
C ILE A 144 11.07 -3.55 -18.61
N PRO A 145 11.31 -3.38 -17.29
CA PRO A 145 11.91 -2.16 -16.76
C PRO A 145 13.28 -1.84 -17.41
N PRO A 146 13.58 -0.56 -17.69
CA PRO A 146 14.84 -0.18 -18.32
C PRO A 146 16.06 -0.47 -17.45
N GLU A 147 15.89 -0.52 -16.13
CA GLU A 147 16.92 -0.91 -15.17
C GLU A 147 17.38 -2.36 -15.36
N VAL A 148 16.46 -3.23 -15.79
CA VAL A 148 16.73 -4.66 -16.03
C VAL A 148 17.36 -4.82 -17.42
N ILE A 149 16.82 -4.15 -18.44
CA ILE A 149 17.35 -4.19 -19.81
C ILE A 149 18.80 -3.69 -19.86
N ASN A 150 19.11 -2.61 -19.14
CA ASN A 150 20.45 -2.04 -19.07
C ASN A 150 21.29 -2.59 -17.90
N GLY A 151 20.77 -3.58 -17.16
CA GLY A 151 21.42 -4.15 -16.00
C GLY A 151 22.61 -5.05 -16.37
N ALA A 152 23.62 -5.09 -15.51
CA ALA A 152 24.81 -5.93 -15.71
C ALA A 152 24.49 -7.43 -15.83
N PHE A 153 23.47 -7.89 -15.09
CA PHE A 153 23.02 -9.28 -15.16
C PHE A 153 22.43 -9.64 -16.53
N ALA A 154 21.59 -8.77 -17.09
CA ALA A 154 21.04 -8.96 -18.43
C ALA A 154 22.14 -8.91 -19.50
N ALA A 155 23.08 -7.97 -19.38
CA ALA A 155 24.22 -7.86 -20.29
C ALA A 155 25.12 -9.10 -20.31
N GLN A 156 25.12 -9.92 -19.25
CA GLN A 156 25.91 -11.14 -19.19
C GLN A 156 25.12 -12.40 -19.60
N ILE A 157 23.82 -12.48 -19.27
CA ILE A 157 23.02 -13.70 -19.43
C ILE A 157 22.26 -13.75 -20.76
N VAL A 158 21.84 -12.60 -21.27
CA VAL A 158 21.01 -12.51 -22.47
C VAL A 158 21.81 -12.78 -23.75
N PRO A 159 23.01 -12.19 -23.97
CA PRO A 159 23.76 -12.42 -25.19
C PRO A 159 24.07 -13.90 -25.44
N THR A 160 24.09 -14.29 -26.71
CA THR A 160 24.38 -15.65 -27.18
C THR A 160 25.44 -15.61 -28.28
N ALA A 161 25.91 -16.77 -28.73
CA ALA A 161 26.86 -16.84 -29.84
C ALA A 161 26.29 -16.25 -31.16
N GLU A 162 24.98 -16.35 -31.35
CA GLU A 162 24.26 -15.82 -32.51
C GLU A 162 23.95 -14.32 -32.35
N VAL A 163 23.68 -13.88 -31.13
CA VAL A 163 23.38 -12.48 -30.79
C VAL A 163 24.36 -11.99 -29.72
N PRO A 164 25.56 -11.54 -30.11
CA PRO A 164 26.63 -11.21 -29.16
C PRO A 164 26.44 -9.85 -28.47
N ASP A 165 25.63 -8.97 -29.07
CA ASP A 165 25.42 -7.62 -28.55
C ASP A 165 24.55 -7.60 -27.29
N PRO A 166 24.73 -6.60 -26.41
CA PRO A 166 23.86 -6.40 -25.25
C PRO A 166 22.40 -6.27 -25.65
N PRO A 167 21.44 -6.71 -24.80
CA PRO A 167 20.01 -6.71 -25.12
C PRO A 167 19.48 -5.34 -25.53
N SER A 168 19.94 -4.25 -24.88
CA SER A 168 19.53 -2.89 -25.23
C SER A 168 19.90 -2.51 -26.66
N VAL A 169 21.10 -2.88 -27.10
CA VAL A 169 21.62 -2.60 -28.45
C VAL A 169 20.87 -3.43 -29.49
N THR A 170 20.72 -4.74 -29.24
CA THR A 170 20.01 -5.63 -30.17
C THR A 170 18.56 -5.20 -30.39
N LEU A 171 17.83 -4.90 -29.31
CA LEU A 171 16.44 -4.45 -29.40
C LEU A 171 16.32 -3.09 -30.13
N HIS A 172 17.26 -2.18 -29.88
CA HIS A 172 17.29 -0.89 -30.57
C HIS A 172 17.51 -1.05 -32.08
N ASN A 173 18.51 -1.82 -32.47
CA ASN A 173 18.86 -2.07 -33.87
C ASN A 173 17.73 -2.79 -34.62
N ALA A 174 17.08 -3.75 -33.95
CA ALA A 174 15.93 -4.44 -34.51
C ALA A 174 14.73 -3.50 -34.70
N ALA A 175 14.43 -2.64 -33.72
CA ALA A 175 13.36 -1.66 -33.82
C ALA A 175 13.62 -0.64 -34.95
N GLU A 176 14.86 -0.18 -35.12
CA GLU A 176 15.24 0.71 -36.23
C GLU A 176 15.10 0.02 -37.59
N SER A 177 15.61 -1.22 -37.70
CA SER A 177 15.53 -2.01 -38.94
C SER A 177 14.09 -2.29 -39.36
N LEU A 178 13.23 -2.69 -38.40
CA LEU A 178 11.80 -2.90 -38.62
C LEU A 178 11.08 -1.60 -38.98
N CYS A 179 11.43 -0.48 -38.34
CA CYS A 179 10.87 0.82 -38.69
C CYS A 179 11.15 1.17 -40.15
N GLY A 180 12.39 1.00 -40.62
CA GLY A 180 12.75 1.24 -42.02
C GLY A 180 12.05 0.29 -43.00
N LEU A 181 11.80 -0.97 -42.59
CA LEU A 181 11.04 -1.93 -43.38
C LEU A 181 9.55 -1.56 -43.46
N PHE A 182 8.93 -1.23 -42.33
CA PHE A 182 7.52 -0.84 -42.26
C PHE A 182 7.25 0.42 -43.07
N LEU A 183 8.15 1.41 -43.04
CA LEU A 183 8.04 2.60 -43.88
C LEU A 183 8.00 2.25 -45.37
N ARG A 184 8.94 1.41 -45.84
CA ARG A 184 9.01 1.01 -47.25
C ARG A 184 7.78 0.22 -47.70
N GLU A 185 7.34 -0.74 -46.89
CA GLU A 185 6.16 -1.55 -47.21
C GLU A 185 4.86 -0.75 -47.09
N PHE A 186 4.78 0.20 -46.16
CA PHE A 186 3.65 1.13 -46.06
C PHE A 186 3.56 2.00 -47.32
N ASP A 187 4.65 2.64 -47.74
CA ASP A 187 4.69 3.47 -48.96
C ASP A 187 4.34 2.65 -50.22
N LYS A 188 4.79 1.39 -50.27
CA LYS A 188 4.43 0.47 -51.34
C LYS A 188 2.94 0.15 -51.32
N ALA A 189 2.37 -0.14 -50.16
CA ALA A 189 0.93 -0.41 -50.00
C ALA A 189 0.07 0.81 -50.39
N VAL A 190 0.52 2.02 -50.09
CA VAL A 190 -0.11 3.27 -50.54
C VAL A 190 -0.10 3.38 -52.06
N LYS A 191 1.04 3.10 -52.72
CA LYS A 191 1.15 3.11 -54.18
C LYS A 191 0.29 2.04 -54.87
N GLU A 192 0.16 0.87 -54.25
CA GLU A 192 -0.71 -0.24 -54.68
C GLU A 192 -2.20 0.00 -54.37
N ASN A 193 -2.53 1.08 -53.64
CA ASN A 193 -3.87 1.39 -53.14
C ASN A 193 -4.50 0.23 -52.33
N ASN A 194 -3.66 -0.49 -51.56
CA ASN A 194 -4.07 -1.65 -50.77
C ASN A 194 -4.37 -1.25 -49.32
N GLY A 195 -5.62 -0.88 -49.06
CA GLY A 195 -6.09 -0.45 -47.73
C GLY A 195 -5.79 -1.46 -46.61
N ALA A 196 -5.93 -2.77 -46.87
CA ALA A 196 -5.68 -3.80 -45.87
C ALA A 196 -4.22 -3.85 -45.41
N LYS A 197 -3.26 -3.71 -46.34
CA LYS A 197 -1.82 -3.65 -46.01
C LYS A 197 -1.47 -2.35 -45.28
N ILE A 198 -2.06 -1.22 -45.68
CA ILE A 198 -1.85 0.08 -45.02
C ILE A 198 -2.24 0.00 -43.54
N THR A 199 -3.45 -0.49 -43.25
CA THR A 199 -3.91 -0.66 -41.86
C THR A 199 -3.05 -1.66 -41.09
N ARG A 200 -2.61 -2.75 -41.75
CA ARG A 200 -1.73 -3.75 -41.14
C ARG A 200 -0.42 -3.13 -40.67
N PHE A 201 0.35 -2.49 -41.56
CA PHE A 201 1.62 -1.87 -41.20
C PHE A 201 1.46 -0.70 -40.23
N PHE A 202 0.38 0.08 -40.33
CA PHE A 202 0.08 1.13 -39.36
C PHE A 202 -0.01 0.59 -37.92
N LYS A 203 -0.66 -0.56 -37.74
CA LYS A 203 -0.79 -1.21 -36.42
C LYS A 203 0.52 -1.76 -35.87
N LEU A 204 1.56 -1.93 -36.69
CA LEU A 204 2.86 -2.46 -36.25
C LEU A 204 3.79 -1.39 -35.67
N PHE A 205 3.66 -0.13 -36.08
CA PHE A 205 4.52 0.97 -35.58
C PHE A 205 4.46 1.14 -34.05
N PRO A 206 3.28 1.09 -33.39
CA PRO A 206 3.22 1.16 -31.93
C PRO A 206 3.90 -0.01 -31.23
N LEU A 207 3.87 -1.21 -31.82
CA LEU A 207 4.47 -2.41 -31.23
C LEU A 207 6.00 -2.32 -31.12
N ILE A 208 6.64 -1.54 -31.99
CA ILE A 208 8.08 -1.30 -31.96
C ILE A 208 8.47 0.01 -31.27
N GLY A 209 7.52 0.68 -30.59
CA GLY A 209 7.77 1.96 -29.93
C GLY A 209 8.08 3.11 -30.89
N ARG A 210 7.48 3.09 -32.10
CA ARG A 210 7.64 4.13 -33.15
C ARG A 210 6.30 4.74 -33.56
N SER A 211 5.40 4.95 -32.59
CA SER A 211 4.06 5.49 -32.82
C SER A 211 4.07 6.85 -33.52
N GLU A 212 4.99 7.75 -33.16
CA GLU A 212 5.08 9.09 -33.77
C GLU A 212 5.40 9.03 -35.27
N VAL A 213 6.34 8.16 -35.65
CA VAL A 213 6.70 7.95 -37.06
C VAL A 213 5.52 7.35 -37.83
N GLY A 214 4.85 6.36 -37.25
CA GLY A 214 3.65 5.76 -37.84
C GLY A 214 2.52 6.78 -38.03
N LEU A 215 2.30 7.65 -37.05
CA LEU A 215 1.30 8.72 -37.11
C LEU A 215 1.63 9.77 -38.16
N ASP A 216 2.90 10.17 -38.31
CA ASP A 216 3.30 11.13 -39.34
C ASP A 216 3.02 10.57 -40.75
N VAL A 217 3.45 9.34 -41.01
CA VAL A 217 3.29 8.72 -42.34
C VAL A 217 1.81 8.47 -42.64
N TYR A 218 1.05 8.00 -41.66
CA TYR A 218 -0.38 7.78 -41.80
C TYR A 218 -1.14 9.10 -41.97
N GLY A 219 -0.79 10.14 -41.21
CA GLY A 219 -1.34 11.49 -41.36
C GLY A 219 -1.10 12.06 -42.76
N ARG A 220 0.11 11.91 -43.31
CA ARG A 220 0.41 12.29 -44.69
C ARG A 220 -0.45 11.54 -45.71
N TYR A 221 -0.60 10.23 -45.54
CA TYR A 221 -1.46 9.39 -46.38
C TYR A 221 -2.92 9.87 -46.36
N VAL A 222 -3.49 10.09 -45.17
CA VAL A 222 -4.87 10.57 -45.01
C VAL A 222 -5.05 11.95 -45.63
N CYS A 223 -4.16 12.91 -45.34
CA CYS A 223 -4.21 14.25 -45.91
C CYS A 223 -4.14 14.22 -47.44
N GLN A 224 -3.28 13.39 -48.02
CA GLN A 224 -3.18 13.22 -49.48
C GLN A 224 -4.45 12.62 -50.08
N GLY A 225 -5.02 11.60 -49.43
CA GLY A 225 -6.28 10.97 -49.85
C GLY A 225 -7.45 11.95 -49.83
N VAL A 226 -7.61 12.68 -48.73
CA VAL A 226 -8.64 13.73 -48.57
C VAL A 226 -8.47 14.82 -49.61
N ALA A 227 -7.24 15.33 -49.82
CA ALA A 227 -6.97 16.38 -50.80
C ALA A 227 -7.22 15.91 -52.25
N SER A 228 -6.87 14.67 -52.59
CA SER A 228 -7.15 14.08 -53.91
C SER A 228 -8.65 13.96 -54.16
N ARG A 229 -9.40 13.45 -53.18
CA ARG A 229 -10.86 13.31 -53.26
C ARG A 229 -11.57 14.66 -53.34
N ALA A 230 -11.13 15.64 -52.54
CA ALA A 230 -11.63 17.01 -52.59
C ALA A 230 -11.41 17.65 -53.97
N ARG A 231 -10.20 17.51 -54.55
CA ARG A 231 -9.90 18.00 -55.90
C ARG A 231 -10.78 17.32 -56.95
N SER A 232 -10.94 16.00 -56.90
CA SER A 232 -11.80 15.26 -57.83
C SER A 232 -13.27 15.68 -57.76
N ASN A 233 -13.79 15.94 -56.55
CA ASN A 233 -15.17 16.38 -56.35
C ASN A 233 -15.38 17.83 -56.82
N LEU A 234 -14.38 18.69 -56.66
CA LEU A 234 -14.43 20.10 -57.08
C LEU A 234 -14.20 20.25 -58.60
N SER A 235 -13.32 19.45 -59.19
CA SER A 235 -13.02 19.48 -60.64
C SER A 235 -14.15 18.96 -61.51
N ALA A 236 -15.10 18.20 -60.94
CA ALA A 236 -16.32 17.78 -61.64
C ALA A 236 -17.21 18.98 -62.05
N GLY A 237 -17.03 20.13 -61.39
CA GLY A 237 -17.76 21.38 -61.66
C GLY A 237 -19.26 21.29 -61.33
N PRO A 238 -19.95 22.42 -61.12
CA PRO A 238 -21.40 22.43 -61.11
C PRO A 238 -21.87 22.10 -62.53
N GLY A 239 -22.48 20.93 -62.72
CA GLY A 239 -23.19 20.61 -63.95
C GLY A 239 -24.24 21.69 -64.26
N ASP A 240 -24.67 21.80 -65.52
CA ASP A 240 -25.55 22.89 -65.98
C ASP A 240 -26.87 23.00 -65.18
N SER A 241 -27.34 21.89 -64.60
CA SER A 241 -28.48 21.84 -63.67
C SER A 241 -28.16 22.33 -62.25
N GLN A 242 -26.93 22.16 -61.76
CA GLN A 242 -26.50 22.54 -60.39
C GLN A 242 -26.05 23.99 -60.26
N LYS A 243 -25.73 24.68 -61.37
CA LYS A 243 -25.48 26.13 -61.36
C LYS A 243 -26.70 26.94 -60.91
N LYS A 244 -27.91 26.42 -61.11
CA LYS A 244 -29.18 27.07 -60.74
C LYS A 244 -29.56 26.91 -59.26
N ASP A 245 -29.01 25.91 -58.59
CA ASP A 245 -29.53 25.44 -57.30
C ASP A 245 -28.63 25.79 -56.09
N GLY A 246 -27.40 26.29 -56.29
CA GLY A 246 -26.51 26.71 -55.19
C GLY A 246 -25.99 25.59 -54.26
N TYR A 247 -26.56 24.38 -54.31
CA TYR A 247 -26.24 23.23 -53.45
C TYR A 247 -24.95 22.48 -53.81
N PHE A 248 -24.24 22.88 -54.87
CA PHE A 248 -23.01 22.21 -55.31
C PHE A 248 -21.93 22.19 -54.21
N TYR A 249 -21.63 23.36 -53.63
CA TYR A 249 -20.60 23.47 -52.59
C TYR A 249 -20.99 22.76 -51.29
N ALA A 250 -22.27 22.82 -50.93
CA ALA A 250 -22.80 22.07 -49.78
C ALA A 250 -22.65 20.55 -50.00
N SER A 251 -23.04 20.03 -51.17
CA SER A 251 -22.89 18.62 -51.51
C SER A 251 -21.41 18.17 -51.56
N ALA A 252 -20.51 19.01 -52.08
CA ALA A 252 -19.08 18.73 -52.10
C ALA A 252 -18.48 18.66 -50.68
N LEU A 253 -18.90 19.55 -49.77
CA LEU A 253 -18.52 19.52 -48.36
C LEU A 253 -19.07 18.28 -47.65
N THR A 254 -20.33 17.90 -47.87
CA THR A 254 -20.91 16.68 -47.30
C THR A 254 -20.11 15.44 -47.70
N LYS A 255 -19.79 15.28 -48.99
CA LYS A 255 -18.98 14.17 -49.49
C LYS A 255 -17.56 14.15 -48.91
N LEU A 256 -17.00 15.33 -48.60
CA LEU A 256 -15.69 15.43 -47.95
C LEU A 256 -15.75 14.92 -46.51
N PHE A 257 -16.72 15.39 -45.72
CA PHE A 257 -16.90 14.93 -44.34
C PHE A 257 -17.28 13.45 -44.26
N GLU A 258 -18.08 12.94 -45.18
CA GLU A 258 -18.39 11.51 -45.28
C GLU A 258 -17.14 10.67 -45.54
N HIS A 259 -16.26 11.13 -46.43
CA HIS A 259 -14.98 10.46 -46.69
C HIS A 259 -14.03 10.51 -45.48
N ILE A 260 -13.99 11.63 -44.76
CA ILE A 260 -13.21 11.73 -43.51
C ILE A 260 -13.78 10.78 -42.45
N ALA A 261 -15.10 10.72 -42.29
CA ALA A 261 -15.77 9.81 -41.37
C ALA A 261 -15.47 8.34 -41.71
N GLN A 262 -15.51 7.95 -43.00
CA GLN A 262 -15.15 6.60 -43.44
C GLN A 262 -13.68 6.24 -43.15
N ILE A 263 -12.74 7.19 -43.27
CA ILE A 263 -11.34 6.97 -42.92
C ILE A 263 -11.19 6.76 -41.41
N ILE A 264 -11.87 7.58 -40.61
CA ILE A 264 -11.86 7.49 -39.14
C ILE A 264 -12.49 6.17 -38.69
N ASP A 265 -13.67 5.80 -39.18
CA ASP A 265 -14.35 4.54 -38.83
C ASP A 265 -13.54 3.30 -39.24
N GLY A 266 -12.71 3.40 -40.28
CA GLY A 266 -11.82 2.32 -40.71
C GLY A 266 -10.59 2.10 -39.82
N HIS A 267 -10.23 3.06 -38.95
CA HIS A 267 -8.97 3.05 -38.19
C HIS A 267 -9.11 3.47 -36.71
N GLY A 268 -10.30 3.86 -36.26
CA GLY A 268 -10.66 4.11 -34.87
C GLY A 268 -11.02 2.86 -34.08
#